data_AF-A0A665SUL8-F1
#
_entry.id   AF-A0A665SUL8-F1
#
_cell.length_a   1.000
_cell.length_b   1.000
_cell.length_c   1.000
_cell.angle_alpha   90.00
_cell.angle_beta   90.00
_cell.angle_gamma   90.00
#
_symmetry.space_group_name_H-M   'P 1'
#
loop_
_entity.id
_entity.type
_entity.pdbx_description
1 polymer ?
#
loop_
_entity_poly.entity_id
_entity_poly.type
_entity_poly.pdbx_seq_one_letter_code
_entity_poly.pdbx_strand_id
1 'polypeptide(L)'
;MTSQVLLAALDDLRRDEFQRFKWHLAQGDSADTSIPTGRLEDAERWTVVDLMEQTFTALDAVNVVLLIQNHNHKPINLDLDSGSVK
;
A
#
# COMPACT_ATOMS: atom_id res chain seq x y z
N MET A 1 10.52 -8.08 -0.99
CA MET A 1 9.98 -8.34 0.37
C MET A 1 8.80 -7.41 0.73
N THR A 2 8.18 -6.74 -0.25
CA THR A 2 7.19 -5.67 -0.02
C THR A 2 5.75 -6.19 0.03
N SER A 3 5.37 -7.14 -0.83
CA SER A 3 3.99 -7.60 -1.02
C SER A 3 3.37 -8.21 0.24
N GLN A 4 4.12 -9.01 1.01
CA GLN A 4 3.62 -9.66 2.24
C GLN A 4 3.34 -8.65 3.37
N VAL A 5 4.18 -7.62 3.50
CA VAL A 5 4.00 -6.57 4.52
C VAL A 5 2.84 -5.67 4.16
N LEU A 6 2.74 -5.27 2.89
CA LEU A 6 1.61 -4.53 2.34
C LEU A 6 0.30 -5.26 2.60
N LEU A 7 0.25 -6.54 2.25
CA LEU A 7 -0.93 -7.34 2.46
C LEU A 7 -1.32 -7.44 3.94
N ALA A 8 -0.36 -7.73 4.82
CA ALA A 8 -0.65 -7.80 6.25
C ALA A 8 -1.21 -6.49 6.80
N ALA A 9 -0.73 -5.34 6.30
CA ALA A 9 -1.29 -4.04 6.62
C ALA A 9 -2.72 -3.86 6.08
N LEU A 10 -3.01 -4.33 4.85
CA LEU A 10 -4.36 -4.28 4.28
C LEU A 10 -5.35 -5.22 4.97
N ASP A 11 -4.89 -6.37 5.46
CA ASP A 11 -5.72 -7.32 6.23
C ASP A 11 -6.12 -6.76 7.59
N ASP A 12 -5.30 -5.89 8.19
CA ASP A 12 -5.63 -5.19 9.44
C ASP A 12 -6.69 -4.08 9.24
N LEU A 13 -6.88 -3.60 8.00
CA LEU A 13 -7.89 -2.59 7.68
C LEU A 13 -9.30 -3.18 7.69
N ARG A 14 -10.21 -2.49 8.38
CA ARG A 14 -11.65 -2.71 8.27
C ARG A 14 -12.14 -2.37 6.87
N ARG A 15 -13.32 -2.85 6.51
CA ARG A 15 -13.89 -2.66 5.16
C ARG A 15 -13.95 -1.19 4.73
N ASP A 16 -14.36 -0.31 5.62
CA ASP A 16 -14.49 1.13 5.34
C ASP A 16 -13.13 1.85 5.27
N GLU A 17 -12.15 1.39 6.04
CA GLU A 17 -10.77 1.87 5.98
C GLU A 17 -10.11 1.43 4.66
N PHE A 18 -10.34 0.17 4.27
CA PHE A 18 -9.88 -0.37 2.99
C PHE A 18 -10.52 0.35 1.80
N GLN A 19 -11.82 0.69 1.87
CA GLN A 19 -12.47 1.46 0.81
C GLN A 19 -11.89 2.88 0.67
N ARG A 20 -11.60 3.55 1.80
CA ARG A 20 -10.92 4.86 1.81
C ARG A 20 -9.50 4.78 1.28
N PHE A 21 -8.80 3.70 1.60
CA PHE A 21 -7.47 3.43 1.07
C PHE A 21 -7.47 3.32 -0.45
N LYS A 22 -8.38 2.51 -1.01
CA LYS A 22 -8.56 2.40 -2.47
C LYS A 22 -8.89 3.76 -3.10
N TRP A 23 -9.74 4.56 -2.47
CA TRP A 23 -10.00 5.92 -2.95
C TRP A 23 -8.72 6.76 -3.00
N HIS A 24 -7.87 6.69 -1.97
CA HIS A 24 -6.60 7.43 -1.93
C HIS A 24 -5.63 7.01 -3.04
N LEU A 25 -5.54 5.70 -3.34
CA LEU A 25 -4.73 5.19 -4.45
C LEU A 25 -5.18 5.73 -5.83
N ALA A 26 -6.45 6.09 -5.96
CA ALA A 26 -6.98 6.71 -7.17
C ALA A 26 -6.74 8.24 -7.24
N GLN A 27 -6.34 8.88 -6.15
CA GLN A 27 -6.09 10.33 -6.07
C GLN A 27 -4.66 10.74 -6.44
N GLY A 28 -3.83 9.83 -6.98
CA GLY A 28 -2.46 10.18 -7.36
C GLY A 28 -2.38 11.40 -8.28
N ASP A 29 -1.37 12.26 -8.06
CA ASP A 29 -1.17 13.51 -8.80
C ASP A 29 -0.80 13.31 -10.27
N SER A 30 -0.37 12.09 -10.65
CA SER A 30 -0.02 11.72 -12.02
C SER A 30 -0.53 10.33 -12.40
N ALA A 31 -0.63 10.04 -13.70
CA ALA A 31 -1.05 8.73 -14.20
C ALA A 31 -0.13 7.59 -13.74
N ASP A 32 1.15 7.89 -13.47
CA ASP A 32 2.14 6.94 -12.95
C ASP A 32 2.08 6.75 -11.43
N THR A 33 1.27 7.56 -10.73
CA THR A 33 1.07 7.49 -9.27
C THR A 33 -0.40 7.29 -8.90
N SER A 34 -1.26 7.01 -9.87
CA SER A 34 -2.69 6.81 -9.68
C SER A 34 -3.13 5.48 -10.28
N ILE A 35 -3.86 4.71 -9.49
CA ILE A 35 -4.51 3.48 -9.98
C ILE A 35 -5.94 3.81 -10.39
N PRO A 36 -6.39 3.46 -11.61
CA PRO A 36 -7.73 3.76 -12.08
C PRO A 36 -8.80 3.20 -11.14
N THR A 37 -9.80 4.02 -10.77
CA THR A 37 -10.87 3.63 -9.84
C THR A 37 -11.59 2.35 -10.26
N GLY A 38 -11.81 2.15 -11.57
CA GLY A 38 -12.44 0.92 -12.07
C GLY A 38 -11.64 -0.36 -11.84
N ARG A 39 -10.31 -0.26 -11.64
CA ARG A 39 -9.47 -1.40 -11.23
C ARG A 39 -9.50 -1.64 -9.72
N LEU A 40 -9.96 -0.68 -8.92
CA LEU A 40 -9.97 -0.72 -7.46
C LEU A 40 -11.35 -1.01 -6.87
N GLU A 41 -12.43 -0.66 -7.56
CA GLU A 41 -13.79 -0.70 -7.01
C GLU A 41 -14.14 -2.07 -6.39
N ASP A 42 -13.89 -3.14 -7.14
CA ASP A 42 -14.10 -4.55 -6.71
C ASP A 42 -12.80 -5.29 -6.38
N ALA A 43 -11.67 -4.59 -6.26
CA ALA A 43 -10.40 -5.23 -5.98
C ALA A 43 -10.32 -5.78 -4.56
N GLU A 44 -9.95 -7.04 -4.46
CA GLU A 44 -9.55 -7.71 -3.23
C GLU A 44 -8.17 -7.22 -2.76
N ARG A 45 -7.86 -7.41 -1.47
CA ARG A 45 -6.61 -6.93 -0.86
C ARG A 45 -5.36 -7.33 -1.62
N TRP A 46 -5.26 -8.60 -2.00
CA TRP A 46 -4.16 -9.16 -2.79
C TRP A 46 -4.05 -8.50 -4.17
N THR A 47 -5.18 -8.24 -4.81
CA THR A 47 -5.23 -7.52 -6.09
C THR A 47 -4.74 -6.09 -5.93
N VAL A 48 -5.10 -5.41 -4.84
CA VAL A 48 -4.59 -4.06 -4.56
C VAL A 48 -3.08 -4.07 -4.32
N VAL A 49 -2.53 -5.07 -3.63
CA VAL A 49 -1.07 -5.21 -3.49
C VAL A 49 -0.39 -5.38 -4.86
N ASP A 50 -0.91 -6.26 -5.71
CA ASP A 50 -0.38 -6.48 -7.05
C ASP A 50 -0.43 -5.20 -7.90
N LEU A 51 -1.53 -4.45 -7.82
CA LEU A 51 -1.68 -3.15 -8.50
C LEU A 51 -0.68 -2.12 -7.97
N MET A 52 -0.41 -2.13 -6.67
CA MET A 52 0.56 -1.22 -6.07
C MET A 52 1.99 -1.54 -6.50
N GLU A 53 2.36 -2.81 -6.60
CA GLU A 53 3.69 -3.20 -7.10
C GLU A 53 3.88 -2.93 -8.59
N GLN A 54 2.79 -2.93 -9.36
CA GLN A 54 2.80 -2.55 -10.78
C GLN A 54 2.87 -1.05 -11.00
N THR A 55 2.27 -0.25 -10.10
CA THR A 55 2.09 1.19 -10.31
C THR A 55 3.13 2.01 -9.56
N PHE A 56 3.41 1.67 -8.31
CA PHE A 56 4.34 2.40 -7.46
C PHE A 56 5.69 1.71 -7.44
N THR A 57 6.76 2.50 -7.51
CA THR A 57 8.09 1.97 -7.15
C THR A 57 8.10 1.60 -5.67
N ALA A 58 8.91 0.61 -5.26
CA ALA A 58 8.89 0.06 -3.90
C ALA A 58 9.03 1.12 -2.78
N LEU A 59 9.61 2.28 -3.07
CA LEU A 59 9.75 3.40 -2.14
C LEU A 59 8.43 4.15 -1.91
N ASP A 60 7.62 4.32 -2.96
CA ASP A 60 6.36 5.07 -2.91
C ASP A 60 5.25 4.25 -2.24
N ALA A 61 5.22 2.93 -2.48
CA ALA A 61 4.26 2.02 -1.84
C ALA A 61 4.41 2.00 -0.31
N VAL A 62 5.65 2.11 0.20
CA VAL A 62 5.92 2.19 1.65
C VAL A 62 5.46 3.53 2.23
N ASN A 63 5.66 4.64 1.52
CA ASN A 63 5.16 5.95 1.96
C ASN A 63 3.62 6.00 2.03
N VAL A 64 2.94 5.34 1.09
CA VAL A 64 1.47 5.22 1.11
C VAL A 64 0.99 4.40 2.32
N VAL A 65 1.67 3.30 2.65
CA VAL A 65 1.37 2.51 3.86
C VAL A 65 1.63 3.31 5.15
N LEU A 66 2.73 4.07 5.20
CA LEU A 66 3.06 4.94 6.33
C LEU A 66 2.06 6.09 6.52
N LEU A 67 1.52 6.66 5.43
CA LEU A 67 0.48 7.69 5.49
C LEU A 67 -0.83 7.17 6.12
N ILE A 68 -1.18 5.92 5.88
CA ILE A 68 -2.38 5.28 6.46
C ILE A 68 -2.14 4.92 7.92
N GLN A 69 -0.93 4.46 8.27
CA GLN A 69 -0.58 4.07 9.63
C GLN A 69 -0.38 5.24 10.59
N ASN A 70 -0.03 6.44 10.14
CA ASN A 70 0.12 7.57 11.05
C ASN A 70 -1.21 8.02 11.70
N HIS A 71 -2.35 7.47 11.25
CA HIS A 71 -3.65 7.59 11.89
C HIS A 71 -3.99 6.47 12.91
N ASN A 72 -3.16 5.42 13.06
CA ASN A 72 -3.38 4.30 13.98
C ASN A 72 -2.10 3.95 14.79
N HIS A 73 -2.21 3.96 16.12
CA HIS A 73 -1.13 4.14 17.11
C HIS A 73 -0.10 2.98 17.27
N LYS A 74 0.49 2.41 16.20
CA LYS A 74 1.56 1.41 16.37
C LYS A 74 2.55 1.37 15.20
N PRO A 75 3.85 1.68 15.41
CA PRO A 75 4.84 1.56 14.36
C PRO A 75 5.12 0.09 14.03
N ILE A 76 5.12 -0.25 12.74
CA ILE A 76 5.81 -1.45 12.25
C ILE A 76 7.30 -1.18 12.45
N ASN A 77 7.91 -1.92 13.36
CA ASN A 77 9.36 -1.98 13.45
C ASN A 77 9.84 -2.81 12.25
N LEU A 78 10.00 -2.14 11.11
CA LEU A 78 10.64 -2.73 9.94
C LEU A 78 12.13 -2.77 10.29
N ASP A 79 12.57 -3.90 10.84
CA ASP A 79 13.98 -4.20 10.99
C ASP A 79 14.57 -4.26 9.58
N LEU A 80 15.02 -3.11 9.11
CA LEU A 80 15.76 -2.94 7.87
C LEU A 80 17.13 -3.57 8.11
N ASP A 81 17.18 -4.90 8.09
CA ASP A 81 18.42 -5.64 7.96
C ASP A 81 19.08 -5.15 6.66
N SER A 82 20.08 -4.28 6.85
CA SER A 82 21.06 -3.92 5.83
C SER A 82 21.90 -5.16 5.53
N GLY A 83 21.29 -6.10 4.81
CA GLY A 83 21.96 -7.21 4.17
C GLY A 83 22.93 -6.67 3.13
N SER A 84 24.15 -6.43 3.59
CA SER A 84 25.33 -6.11 2.82
C SER A 84 25.48 -7.09 1.65
N VAL A 85 25.37 -6.59 0.41
CA VAL A 85 25.81 -7.35 -0.75
C VAL A 85 27.33 -7.17 -0.84
N LYS A 86 28.01 -8.29 -0.64
CA LYS A 86 29.46 -8.46 -0.67
C LYS A 86 29.97 -8.60 -2.11
#